data_AF-A0A840WKV4-F1
#
_entry.id   AF-A0A840WKV4-F1
#
_cell.length_a   1.000
_cell.length_b   1.000
_cell.length_c   1.000
_cell.angle_alpha   90.00
_cell.angle_beta   90.00
_cell.angle_gamma   90.00
#
_symmetry.space_group_name_H-M   'P 1'
#
loop_
_entity.id
_entity.type
_entity.pdbx_description
1 polymer ?
#
loop_
_entity_poly.entity_id
_entity_poly.type
_entity_poly.pdbx_seq_one_letter_code
_entity_poly.pdbx_strand_id
1 'polypeptide(L)' 'MSRRIDHRWRIATRRQRFVDLRWKAASTGCGFVLTRQPRLLGAIYMLLPLRGPAELFYCLDEVEHYLNQRTRPAS' A
#
# COMPACT_ATOMS: atom_id res chain seq x y z
N MET A 1 20.60 15.05 19.22
CA MET A 1 20.03 14.59 17.93
C MET A 1 18.54 14.88 17.92
N SER A 2 18.05 15.66 16.96
CA SER A 2 16.76 16.36 17.05
C SER A 2 15.60 15.54 16.48
N ARG A 3 14.59 15.21 17.31
CA ARG A 3 13.37 14.43 16.98
C ARG A 3 12.64 14.84 15.70
N ARG A 4 12.86 16.08 15.22
CA ARG A 4 12.26 16.61 13.97
C ARG A 4 12.82 15.96 12.70
N ILE A 5 14.09 15.57 12.71
CA ILE A 5 14.75 14.94 11.55
C ILE A 5 14.23 13.51 11.38
N ASP A 6 14.13 12.76 12.48
CA ASP A 6 13.63 11.38 12.49
C ASP A 6 12.18 11.28 11.98
N HIS A 7 11.34 12.25 12.32
CA HIS A 7 9.95 12.28 11.88
C HIS A 7 9.79 12.55 10.38
N ARG A 8 10.61 13.44 9.80
CA ARG A 8 10.60 13.75 8.37
C ARG A 8 11.03 12.54 7.53
N TRP A 9 12.09 11.85 7.95
CA TRP A 9 12.54 10.63 7.29
C TRP A 9 11.46 9.55 7.30
N ARG A 10 10.82 9.29 8.44
CA ARG A 10 9.74 8.31 8.54
C ARG A 10 8.54 8.61 7.60
N ILE A 11 8.21 9.88 7.39
CA ILE A 11 7.15 10.29 6.45
C ILE A 11 7.58 10.02 5.00
N ALA A 12 8.81 10.41 4.64
CA ALA A 12 9.35 10.18 3.31
C ALA A 12 9.36 8.68 2.96
N THR A 13 9.77 7.82 3.91
CA THR A 13 9.75 6.36 3.74
C THR A 13 8.33 5.82 3.55
N ARG A 14 7.33 6.32 4.29
CA ARG A 14 5.93 5.89 4.12
C ARG A 14 5.35 6.29 2.77
N ARG A 15 5.69 7.47 2.25
CA ARG A 15 5.24 7.94 0.94
C ARG A 15 5.84 7.08 -0.17
N GLN A 16 7.15 6.82 -0.12
CA GLN A 16 7.82 5.96 -1.09
C GLN A 16 7.23 4.54 -1.08
N ARG A 17 7.07 3.96 0.12
CA ARG A 17 6.48 2.63 0.28
C ARG A 17 5.07 2.53 -0.31
N PHE A 18 4.25 3.57 -0.17
CA PHE A 18 2.93 3.61 -0.81
C PHE A 18 3.03 3.62 -2.34
N VAL A 19 3.98 4.37 -2.91
CA VAL A 19 4.21 4.40 -4.37
C VAL A 19 4.67 3.04 -4.88
N ASP A 20 5.61 2.40 -4.20
CA ASP A 20 6.12 1.07 -4.57
C ASP A 20 4.99 0.03 -4.54
N LEU A 21 4.17 0.04 -3.49
CA LEU A 21 3.00 -0.84 -3.38
C LEU A 21 1.92 -0.53 -4.41
N ARG A 22 1.76 0.73 -4.83
CA ARG A 22 0.84 1.09 -5.91
C ARG A 22 1.28 0.50 -7.24
N TRP A 23 2.58 0.52 -7.54
CA TRP A 23 3.12 -0.14 -8.73
C TRP A 23 2.96 -1.66 -8.67
N LYS A 24 3.28 -2.27 -7.53
CA LYS A 24 3.10 -3.70 -7.30
C LYS A 24 1.63 -4.13 -7.46
N ALA A 25 0.70 -3.34 -6.92
CA ALA A 25 -0.73 -3.58 -7.05
C ALA A 25 -1.16 -3.61 -8.53
N ALA A 26 -0.69 -2.63 -9.32
CA ALA A 26 -1.01 -2.55 -10.74
C ALA A 26 -0.45 -3.73 -11.56
N SER A 27 0.69 -4.30 -11.16
CA SER A 27 1.31 -5.44 -11.85
C SER A 27 0.88 -6.82 -11.33
N THR A 28 0.10 -6.89 -10.24
CA THR A 28 -0.31 -8.17 -9.64
C THR A 28 -1.55 -8.74 -10.35
N GLY A 29 -1.41 -9.88 -11.02
CA GLY A 29 -2.53 -10.61 -11.63
C GLY A 29 -3.27 -9.79 -12.68
N CYS A 30 -4.59 -9.62 -12.53
CA CYS A 30 -5.41 -8.77 -13.39
C CYS A 30 -5.28 -7.27 -13.09
N GLY A 31 -4.42 -6.88 -12.15
CA GLY A 31 -4.19 -5.50 -11.76
C GLY A 31 -5.18 -5.01 -10.69
N PHE A 32 -4.65 -4.23 -9.75
CA PHE A 32 -5.39 -3.54 -8.70
C PHE A 32 -5.09 -2.04 -8.73
N VAL A 33 -6.08 -1.23 -8.39
CA VAL A 33 -5.90 0.19 -8.07
C VAL A 33 -5.78 0.35 -6.57
N LEU A 34 -4.59 0.75 -6.10
CA LEU A 34 -4.36 1.08 -4.69
C LEU A 34 -4.64 2.57 -4.45
N THR A 35 -5.59 2.85 -3.56
CA THR A 35 -5.95 4.20 -3.11
C THR A 35 -5.66 4.38 -1.62
N ARG A 36 -5.44 5.63 -1.20
CA ARG A 36 -5.19 6.00 0.19
C ARG A 36 -6.14 7.12 0.59
N GLN A 37 -6.82 6.94 1.71
CA GLN A 37 -7.68 7.95 2.31
C GLN A 37 -7.15 8.36 3.69
N PRO A 38 -6.85 9.65 3.94
CA PRO A 38 -6.52 10.13 5.27
C PRO A 38 -7.67 9.90 6.26
N ARG A 39 -7.34 9.64 7.52
CA ARG A 39 -8.30 9.59 8.64
C ARG A 39 -7.75 10.37 9.84
N LEU A 40 -8.57 10.54 10.89
CA LEU A 40 -8.19 11.24 12.13
C LEU A 40 -6.85 10.73 12.70
N LEU A 41 -6.63 9.40 12.67
CA LEU A 41 -5.38 8.77 13.08
C LEU A 41 -4.81 7.90 11.95
N GLY A 42 -4.00 8.49 11.07
CA GLY A 42 -3.28 7.78 10.01
C GLY A 42 -4.01 7.75 8.67
N ALA A 43 -4.10 6.58 8.04
CA ALA A 43 -4.76 6.41 6.76
C ALA A 43 -5.40 5.02 6.64
N ILE A 44 -6.38 4.92 5.75
CA ILE A 44 -6.94 3.66 5.25
C ILE A 44 -6.47 3.50 3.81
N TYR A 45 -6.25 2.25 3.42
CA TYR A 45 -5.82 1.86 2.09
C TYR A 45 -6.88 0.95 1.48
N MET A 46 -7.26 1.19 0.23
CA MET A 46 -8.23 0.35 -0.48
C MET A 46 -7.61 -0.19 -1.76
N LEU A 47 -7.70 -1.51 -1.97
CA LEU A 47 -7.36 -2.17 -3.21
C LEU A 47 -8.63 -2.47 -3.99
N LEU A 48 -8.74 -1.89 -5.18
CA LEU A 48 -9.86 -2.11 -6.09
C LEU A 48 -9.39 -3.03 -7.23
N PRO A 49 -9.84 -4.29 -7.29
CA PRO A 49 -9.62 -5.13 -8.48
C PRO A 49 -10.48 -4.63 -9.65
N LEU A 50 -10.07 -4.98 -10.88
CA LEU A 50 -10.92 -4.73 -12.06
C LEU A 50 -12.26 -5.47 -12.01
N ARG A 51 -12.32 -6.60 -11.28
CA ARG A 51 -13.53 -7.39 -11.08
C ARG A 51 -13.55 -7.91 -9.64
N GLY A 52 -14.66 -7.66 -8.95
CA GLY A 52 -14.86 -8.11 -7.57
C GLY A 52 -14.93 -6.95 -6.57
N PRO A 53 -15.06 -7.29 -5.29
CA PRO A 53 -15.18 -6.30 -4.22
C PRO A 53 -13.85 -5.58 -3.98
N ALA A 54 -13.95 -4.34 -3.47
CA ALA A 54 -12.80 -3.63 -2.96
C ALA A 54 -12.38 -4.21 -1.59
N GLU A 55 -11.08 -4.32 -1.38
CA GLU A 55 -10.50 -4.76 -0.11
C GLU A 55 -9.96 -3.55 0.66
N LEU A 56 -10.17 -3.52 1.97
CA LEU A 56 -9.84 -2.40 2.84
C LEU A 56 -8.80 -2.80 3.88
N PHE A 57 -7.78 -1.95 4.07
CA PHE A 57 -6.64 -2.18 4.94
C PHE A 57 -6.30 -0.96 5.78
N TYR A 58 -5.74 -1.17 6.96
CA TYR A 58 -5.42 -0.12 7.93
C TYR A 58 -3.93 0.21 7.99
N CYS A 59 -3.08 -0.59 7.33
CA CYS A 59 -1.66 -0.31 7.17
C CYS A 59 -1.11 -0.83 5.83
N LEU A 60 0.10 -0.38 5.46
CA LEU A 60 0.78 -0.81 4.24
C LEU A 60 1.31 -2.25 4.32
N ASP A 61 1.57 -2.76 5.54
CA ASP A 61 2.05 -4.14 5.74
C ASP A 61 0.95 -5.16 5.34
N GLU A 62 -0.31 -4.87 5.69
CA GLU A 62 -1.46 -5.69 5.29
C GLU A 62 -1.65 -5.69 3.76
N VAL A 63 -1.52 -4.52 3.11
CA VAL A 63 -1.57 -4.39 1.65
C VAL A 63 -0.48 -5.24 1.00
N GLU A 64 0.75 -5.14 1.50
CA GLU A 64 1.89 -5.88 0.96
C GLU A 64 1.71 -7.39 1.11
N HIS A 65 1.28 -7.83 2.29
CA HIS A 65 1.00 -9.24 2.56
C HIS A 65 -0.07 -9.79 1.61
N TYR A 66 -1.18 -9.05 1.43
CA TYR A 66 -2.24 -9.43 0.51
C TYR A 66 -1.76 -9.54 -0.95
N LEU A 67 -0.97 -8.57 -1.42
CA LEU A 67 -0.43 -8.60 -2.78
C LEU A 67 0.55 -9.77 -2.98
N ASN A 68 1.40 -10.06 -1.99
CA ASN A 68 2.32 -11.20 -2.03
C ASN A 68 1.61 -12.55 -2.21
N GLN A 69 0.45 -12.73 -1.57
CA GLN A 69 -0.34 -13.96 -1.73
C GLN A 69 -0.91 -14.13 -3.15
N ARG A 70 -1.08 -13.03 -3.90
CA ARG A 70 -1.65 -13.02 -5.26
C ARG A 70 -0.62 -12.90 -6.37
N THR A 71 0.61 -12.50 -6.04
CA THR A 71 1.73 -12.59 -6.97
C THR A 71 2.11 -14.07 -7.12
N ARG A 72 1.64 -14.70 -8.20
CA ARG A 72 2.06 -16.07 -8.54
C ARG A 72 3.58 -16.07 -8.81
N PRO A 73 4.36 -17.01 -8.25
CA PRO A 73 5.77 -17.13 -8.59
C PRO A 73 5.91 -17.40 -10.10
N ALA A 74 6.83 -16.68 -10.75
CA ALA A 74 7.18 -16.95 -12.14
C ALA A 74 7.64 -18.41 -12.24
N SER A 75 6.89 -19.20 -13.02
CA SER A 75 7.20 -20.61 -13.32
C SER A 75 8.28 -20.69 -14.39
#